data_AF-A0A660VRV5-F1
#
_entry.id   AF-A0A660VRV5-F1
#
_cell.length_a   1.000
_cell.length_b   1.000
_cell.length_c   1.000
_cell.angle_alpha   90.00
_cell.angle_beta   90.00
_cell.angle_gamma   90.00
#
_symmetry.space_group_name_H-M   'P 1'
#
loop_
_entity.id
_entity.type
_entity.pdbx_description
1 polymer ?
#
loop_
_entity_poly.entity_id
_entity_poly.type
_entity_poly.pdbx_seq_one_letter_code
_entity_poly.pdbx_strand_id
1 'polypeptide(L)'
;MTPDMMKKMRTSVVIDNPYRKFRPEKKEMRARGWSYVRRGGAPKFPSFEHTCGSMTTSGIASLMICKAALEGTPIWRKYKKQVEQAIRDGVAWLARNFTVSRNPNKGGYHFYYLYGMERAGVLTLTRLFGKHNWYKEGAEFLLAHQRADGSWHEQGDSPLVATAFAILFLKKATAPVVRIPHDV
;
A
#
# COMPACT_ATOMS: atom_id res chain seq x y z
N MET A 1 -14.79 -29.52 33.31
CA MET A 1 -15.26 -28.13 33.19
C MET A 1 -16.60 -28.04 33.92
N THR A 2 -16.75 -27.18 34.93
CA THR A 2 -17.95 -27.20 35.80
C THR A 2 -19.07 -26.30 35.28
N PRO A 3 -20.34 -26.56 35.65
CA PRO A 3 -21.49 -25.75 35.22
C PRO A 3 -21.38 -24.25 35.56
N ASP A 4 -20.75 -23.91 36.69
CA ASP A 4 -20.53 -22.52 37.09
C ASP A 4 -19.43 -21.81 36.30
N MET A 5 -18.45 -22.55 35.75
CA MET A 5 -17.42 -21.98 34.88
C MET A 5 -17.99 -21.55 33.53
N MET A 6 -18.98 -22.29 33.00
CA MET A 6 -19.63 -21.95 31.73
C MET A 6 -20.55 -20.72 31.84
N LYS A 7 -21.21 -20.50 32.99
CA LYS A 7 -22.09 -19.34 33.20
C LYS A 7 -21.36 -17.99 33.23
N LYS A 8 -20.04 -17.98 33.45
CA LYS A 8 -19.21 -16.77 33.51
C LYS A 8 -18.47 -16.46 32.21
N MET A 9 -18.56 -17.31 31.19
CA MET A 9 -17.94 -17.02 29.90
C MET A 9 -18.71 -15.92 29.15
N ARG A 10 -17.99 -14.88 28.70
CA ARG A 10 -18.47 -14.00 27.63
C ARG A 10 -17.40 -13.92 26.54
N THR A 11 -17.83 -14.09 25.30
CA THR A 11 -17.02 -13.82 24.11
C THR A 11 -17.83 -12.96 23.17
N SER A 12 -17.38 -11.73 22.89
CA SER A 12 -17.90 -10.95 21.76
C SER A 12 -17.07 -9.70 21.49
N VAL A 13 -16.42 -9.66 20.32
CA VAL A 13 -16.87 -8.76 19.26
C VAL A 13 -16.85 -9.56 17.96
N VAL A 14 -18.03 -9.89 17.42
CA VAL A 14 -18.15 -10.27 16.01
C VAL A 14 -18.32 -8.97 15.25
N ILE A 15 -17.22 -8.41 14.73
CA ILE A 15 -17.33 -7.33 13.75
C ILE A 15 -17.67 -8.01 12.43
N ASP A 16 -18.95 -8.08 12.10
CA ASP A 16 -19.40 -8.33 10.74
C ASP A 16 -18.53 -7.50 9.80
N ASN A 17 -17.93 -8.15 8.78
CA ASN A 17 -16.94 -7.59 7.85
C ASN A 17 -16.96 -6.05 7.88
N PRO A 18 -16.03 -5.38 8.60
CA PRO A 18 -16.13 -3.95 8.90
C PRO A 18 -16.12 -3.08 7.64
N TYR A 19 -15.77 -3.70 6.52
CA TYR A 19 -15.76 -3.11 5.19
C TYR A 19 -17.08 -3.23 4.44
N ARG A 20 -18.12 -3.87 4.99
CA ARG A 20 -19.44 -4.00 4.35
C ARG A 20 -20.06 -2.63 4.04
N LYS A 21 -19.76 -1.61 4.85
CA LYS A 21 -20.16 -0.22 4.60
C LYS A 21 -19.39 0.44 3.44
N PHE A 22 -18.17 -0.02 3.17
CA PHE A 22 -17.32 0.48 2.09
C PHE A 22 -17.58 -0.33 0.82
N ARG A 23 -18.33 0.25 -0.11
CA ARG A 23 -18.59 -0.37 -1.43
C ARG A 23 -17.37 -0.22 -2.35
N PRO A 24 -17.23 -1.05 -3.40
CA PRO A 24 -16.22 -0.86 -4.43
C PRO A 24 -16.28 0.54 -5.04
N GLU A 25 -15.14 1.04 -5.50
CA GLU A 25 -15.07 2.29 -6.28
C GLU A 25 -15.97 2.16 -7.52
N LYS A 26 -16.80 3.18 -7.76
CA LYS A 26 -17.80 3.21 -8.84
C LYS A 26 -17.34 4.06 -10.02
N LYS A 27 -16.33 4.91 -9.83
CA LYS A 27 -15.76 5.72 -10.89
C LYS A 27 -14.90 4.87 -11.81
N GLU A 28 -14.84 5.24 -13.09
CA GLU A 28 -13.93 4.61 -14.05
C GLU A 28 -12.48 4.72 -13.55
N MET A 29 -11.78 3.59 -13.57
CA MET A 29 -10.37 3.51 -13.19
C MET A 29 -9.60 3.01 -14.41
N ARG A 30 -8.47 3.63 -14.70
CA ARG A 30 -7.56 3.19 -15.75
C ARG A 30 -6.27 2.76 -15.08
N ALA A 31 -5.76 1.57 -15.39
CA ALA A 31 -4.52 1.07 -14.79
C ALA A 31 -3.30 1.87 -15.27
N ARG A 32 -3.11 3.08 -14.71
CA ARG A 32 -2.01 4.01 -15.01
C ARG A 32 -1.19 4.21 -13.74
N GLY A 33 0.12 4.07 -13.84
CA GLY A 33 1.04 4.22 -12.72
C GLY A 33 2.04 5.36 -12.95
N TRP A 34 3.11 5.35 -12.17
CA TRP A 34 4.19 6.33 -12.27
C TRP A 34 5.50 5.70 -12.71
N SER A 35 6.23 6.45 -13.51
CA SER A 35 7.66 6.28 -13.77
C SER A 35 8.46 7.23 -12.89
N TYR A 36 9.79 7.04 -12.83
CA TYR A 36 10.68 7.94 -12.08
C TYR A 36 10.84 9.29 -12.77
N VAL A 37 10.91 9.28 -14.10
CA VAL A 37 10.94 10.49 -14.93
C VAL A 37 9.87 10.41 -16.01
N ARG A 38 9.46 11.58 -16.51
CA ARG A 38 8.61 11.66 -17.71
C ARG A 38 9.33 11.04 -18.91
N ARG A 39 8.57 10.58 -19.89
CA ARG A 39 9.10 10.08 -21.16
C ARG A 39 9.99 11.15 -21.83
N GLY A 40 11.16 10.73 -22.33
CA GLY A 40 12.21 11.62 -22.84
C GLY A 40 12.96 12.43 -21.77
N GLY A 41 12.66 12.21 -20.49
CA GLY A 41 13.26 12.93 -19.36
C GLY A 41 14.60 12.38 -18.91
N ALA A 42 14.95 11.14 -19.30
CA ALA A 42 16.26 10.57 -19.00
C ALA A 42 16.75 9.66 -20.14
N PRO A 43 17.23 10.22 -21.27
CA PRO A 43 17.69 9.44 -22.41
C PRO A 43 18.80 8.43 -22.07
N LYS A 44 19.64 8.75 -21.08
CA LYS A 44 20.72 7.89 -20.59
C LYS A 44 20.23 6.76 -19.66
N PHE A 45 19.00 6.85 -19.15
CA PHE A 45 18.41 5.86 -18.25
C PHE A 45 16.97 5.52 -18.67
N PRO A 46 16.76 4.84 -19.82
CA PRO A 46 15.42 4.55 -20.33
C PRO A 46 14.51 3.83 -19.33
N SER A 47 15.09 2.99 -18.46
CA SER A 47 14.34 2.29 -17.40
C SER A 47 13.69 3.21 -16.37
N PHE A 48 14.09 4.48 -16.29
CA PHE A 48 13.47 5.48 -15.40
C PHE A 48 12.16 6.01 -15.98
N GLU A 49 11.94 5.84 -17.28
CA GLU A 49 10.70 6.22 -17.96
C GLU A 49 9.63 5.12 -17.87
N HIS A 50 10.01 3.92 -17.40
CA HIS A 50 9.10 2.80 -17.26
C HIS A 50 8.25 2.97 -16.00
N THR A 51 6.95 2.77 -16.17
CA THR A 51 6.04 2.67 -15.02
C THR A 51 6.33 1.39 -14.23
N CYS A 52 6.60 1.52 -12.93
CA CYS A 52 6.91 0.40 -12.06
C CYS A 52 6.18 0.48 -10.71
N GLY A 53 6.25 -0.62 -9.95
CA GLY A 53 5.54 -0.75 -8.68
C GLY A 53 5.99 0.26 -7.65
N SER A 54 7.29 0.34 -7.38
CA SER A 54 7.84 1.25 -6.37
C SER A 54 7.50 2.72 -6.64
N MET A 55 7.55 3.15 -7.90
CA MET A 55 7.17 4.52 -8.27
C MET A 55 5.67 4.74 -8.16
N THR A 56 4.85 3.75 -8.55
CA THR A 56 3.41 3.84 -8.45
C THR A 56 2.93 3.93 -7.00
N THR A 57 3.49 3.12 -6.11
CA THR A 57 3.21 3.21 -4.67
C THR A 57 3.60 4.57 -4.09
N SER A 58 4.74 5.13 -4.50
CA SER A 58 5.19 6.44 -4.06
C SER A 58 4.28 7.57 -4.57
N GLY A 59 3.84 7.51 -5.84
CA GLY A 59 2.90 8.46 -6.41
C GLY A 59 1.56 8.49 -5.66
N ILE A 60 1.01 7.31 -5.35
CA ILE A 60 -0.22 7.17 -4.56
C ILE A 60 -0.04 7.78 -3.16
N ALA A 61 1.04 7.40 -2.45
CA ALA A 61 1.29 7.88 -1.10
C ALA A 61 1.42 9.42 -1.05
N SER A 62 2.21 10.01 -1.95
CA SER A 62 2.38 11.45 -2.04
C SER A 62 1.06 12.17 -2.34
N LEU A 63 0.26 11.67 -3.28
CA LEU A 63 -1.04 12.27 -3.58
C LEU A 63 -2.04 12.15 -2.44
N MET A 64 -2.03 11.04 -1.70
CA MET A 64 -2.87 10.88 -0.51
C MET A 64 -2.48 11.86 0.60
N ILE A 65 -1.19 12.07 0.83
CA ILE A 65 -0.70 13.07 1.80
C ILE A 65 -1.11 14.48 1.36
N CYS A 66 -0.89 14.83 0.09
CA CYS A 66 -1.32 16.12 -0.45
C CYS A 66 -2.83 16.32 -0.36
N LYS A 67 -3.64 15.29 -0.66
CA LYS A 67 -5.09 15.32 -0.48
C LYS A 67 -5.44 15.60 0.97
N ALA A 68 -4.88 14.84 1.91
CA ALA A 68 -5.15 15.01 3.34
C ALA A 68 -4.80 16.42 3.85
N ALA A 69 -3.68 16.99 3.38
CA ALA A 69 -3.24 18.33 3.79
C ALA A 69 -4.03 19.47 3.14
N LEU A 70 -4.52 19.29 1.90
CA LEU A 70 -5.11 20.37 1.11
C LEU A 70 -6.63 20.30 1.04
N GLU A 71 -7.28 19.19 1.39
CA GLU A 71 -8.73 19.05 1.29
C GLU A 71 -9.48 20.20 1.99
N GLY A 72 -10.47 20.77 1.32
CA GLY A 72 -11.22 21.96 1.79
C GLY A 72 -10.62 23.32 1.39
N THR A 73 -9.33 23.38 1.04
CA THR A 73 -8.67 24.63 0.64
C THR A 73 -9.05 25.08 -0.79
N PRO A 74 -8.83 26.36 -1.15
CA PRO A 74 -9.02 26.83 -2.53
C PRO A 74 -8.15 26.09 -3.55
N ILE A 75 -6.89 25.79 -3.20
CA ILE A 75 -5.97 25.08 -4.10
C ILE A 75 -6.45 23.64 -4.38
N TRP A 76 -7.06 22.98 -3.39
CA TRP A 76 -7.65 21.66 -3.59
C TRP A 76 -8.77 21.67 -4.64
N ARG A 77 -9.64 22.68 -4.64
CA ARG A 77 -10.73 22.76 -5.63
C ARG A 77 -10.21 22.73 -7.07
N LYS A 78 -9.05 23.34 -7.32
CA LYS A 78 -8.38 23.36 -8.64
C LYS A 78 -7.87 21.98 -9.08
N TYR A 79 -7.37 21.17 -8.15
CA TYR A 79 -6.69 19.90 -8.46
C TYR A 79 -7.46 18.64 -8.07
N LYS A 80 -8.60 18.78 -7.36
CA LYS A 80 -9.41 17.69 -6.81
C LYS A 80 -9.65 16.58 -7.83
N LYS A 81 -10.15 16.93 -9.02
CA LYS A 81 -10.52 15.95 -10.05
C LYS A 81 -9.29 15.16 -10.53
N GLN A 82 -8.19 15.86 -10.80
CA GLN A 82 -6.95 15.27 -11.30
C GLN A 82 -6.30 14.38 -10.25
N VAL A 83 -6.21 14.85 -8.99
CA VAL A 83 -5.60 14.10 -7.89
C VAL A 83 -6.42 12.85 -7.56
N GLU A 84 -7.74 12.97 -7.42
CA GLU A 84 -8.59 11.81 -7.14
C GLU A 84 -8.56 10.78 -8.27
N GLN A 85 -8.56 11.22 -9.54
CA GLN A 85 -8.43 10.28 -10.65
C GLN A 85 -7.06 9.60 -10.68
N ALA A 86 -5.98 10.33 -10.44
CA ALA A 86 -4.64 9.76 -10.40
C ALA A 86 -4.50 8.72 -9.28
N ILE A 87 -5.05 8.97 -8.09
CA ILE A 87 -5.08 7.99 -7.00
C ILE A 87 -5.82 6.72 -7.43
N ARG A 88 -7.03 6.84 -8.00
CA ARG A 88 -7.82 5.70 -8.49
C ARG A 88 -7.05 4.90 -9.52
N ASP A 89 -6.44 5.57 -10.48
CA ASP A 89 -5.70 4.92 -11.55
C ASP A 89 -4.44 4.20 -11.06
N GLY A 90 -3.74 4.80 -10.10
CA GLY A 90 -2.63 4.18 -9.40
C GLY A 90 -3.03 2.89 -8.70
N VAL A 91 -4.14 2.92 -7.97
CA VAL A 91 -4.70 1.74 -7.29
C VAL A 91 -5.11 0.68 -8.31
N ALA A 92 -5.71 1.06 -9.45
CA ALA A 92 -6.01 0.12 -10.54
C ALA A 92 -4.73 -0.48 -11.15
N TRP A 93 -3.66 0.30 -11.28
CA TRP A 93 -2.38 -0.21 -11.75
C TRP A 93 -1.79 -1.23 -10.78
N LEU A 94 -1.84 -0.98 -9.47
CA LEU A 94 -1.42 -1.93 -8.44
C LEU A 94 -2.26 -3.21 -8.47
N ALA A 95 -3.58 -3.08 -8.63
CA ALA A 95 -4.48 -4.24 -8.74
C ALA A 95 -4.18 -5.10 -9.96
N ARG A 96 -3.91 -4.47 -11.12
CA ARG A 96 -3.61 -5.18 -12.37
C ARG A 96 -2.23 -5.85 -12.34
N ASN A 97 -1.24 -5.22 -11.73
CA ASN A 97 0.16 -5.68 -11.72
C ASN A 97 0.54 -6.28 -10.37
N PHE A 98 -0.43 -6.69 -9.56
CA PHE A 98 -0.20 -7.13 -8.19
C PHE A 98 0.76 -8.31 -8.15
N THR A 99 1.77 -8.21 -7.30
CA THR A 99 2.63 -9.33 -6.90
C THR A 99 3.37 -8.96 -5.63
N VAL A 100 3.68 -9.95 -4.80
CA VAL A 100 4.51 -9.80 -3.60
C VAL A 100 5.94 -10.29 -3.81
N SER A 101 6.23 -10.95 -4.94
CA SER A 101 7.52 -11.64 -5.17
C SER A 101 8.54 -10.84 -5.98
N ARG A 102 8.16 -9.66 -6.48
CA ARG A 102 9.04 -8.74 -7.21
C ARG A 102 8.48 -7.33 -7.22
N ASN A 103 9.30 -6.34 -7.59
CA ASN A 103 8.81 -5.01 -7.97
C ASN A 103 8.33 -5.04 -9.45
N PRO A 104 7.02 -4.89 -9.74
CA PRO A 104 6.55 -5.00 -11.11
C PRO A 104 7.23 -3.97 -12.04
N ASN A 105 7.67 -4.45 -13.21
CA ASN A 105 8.44 -3.70 -14.21
C ASN A 105 9.76 -3.10 -13.70
N LYS A 106 10.37 -3.68 -12.66
CA LYS A 106 11.69 -3.28 -12.16
C LYS A 106 12.49 -4.51 -11.69
N GLY A 107 13.79 -4.55 -11.99
CA GLY A 107 14.70 -5.61 -11.55
C GLY A 107 15.34 -5.37 -10.17
N GLY A 108 14.67 -4.65 -9.27
CA GLY A 108 15.20 -4.31 -7.94
C GLY A 108 14.26 -3.41 -7.13
N TYR A 109 14.69 -3.01 -5.94
CA TYR A 109 13.89 -2.25 -4.97
C TYR A 109 12.62 -2.98 -4.53
N HIS A 110 12.69 -4.30 -4.39
CA HIS A 110 11.57 -5.17 -4.05
C HIS A 110 11.08 -4.93 -2.64
N PHE A 111 11.95 -4.92 -1.63
CA PHE A 111 11.52 -4.65 -0.24
C PHE A 111 11.02 -3.21 -0.08
N TYR A 112 11.66 -2.26 -0.78
CA TYR A 112 11.15 -0.89 -0.87
C TYR A 112 9.76 -0.82 -1.51
N TYR A 113 9.50 -1.60 -2.57
CA TYR A 113 8.18 -1.71 -3.19
C TYR A 113 7.15 -2.33 -2.25
N LEU A 114 7.49 -3.40 -1.51
CA LEU A 114 6.58 -3.99 -0.53
C LEU A 114 6.20 -2.94 0.51
N TYR A 115 7.17 -2.24 1.10
CA TYR A 115 6.89 -1.14 2.02
C TYR A 115 6.05 -0.03 1.36
N GLY A 116 6.31 0.31 0.09
CA GLY A 116 5.47 1.20 -0.69
C GLY A 116 4.01 0.71 -0.82
N MET A 117 3.82 -0.59 -1.04
CA MET A 117 2.49 -1.22 -1.16
C MET A 117 1.72 -1.12 0.15
N GLU A 118 2.39 -1.31 1.29
CA GLU A 118 1.79 -1.09 2.61
C GLU A 118 1.31 0.35 2.77
N ARG A 119 2.17 1.34 2.50
CA ARG A 119 1.80 2.76 2.54
C ARG A 119 0.62 3.07 1.64
N ALA A 120 0.64 2.59 0.39
CA ALA A 120 -0.44 2.81 -0.55
C ALA A 120 -1.75 2.19 -0.07
N GLY A 121 -1.72 0.96 0.46
CA GLY A 121 -2.89 0.25 0.97
C GLY A 121 -3.50 0.94 2.18
N VAL A 122 -2.67 1.35 3.15
CA VAL A 122 -3.12 2.04 4.37
C VAL A 122 -3.66 3.43 4.05
N LEU A 123 -2.91 4.26 3.31
CA LEU A 123 -3.31 5.65 3.05
C LEU A 123 -4.60 5.74 2.24
N THR A 124 -4.82 4.82 1.30
CA THR A 124 -6.05 4.77 0.49
C THR A 124 -7.20 4.01 1.16
N LEU A 125 -6.99 3.45 2.36
CA LEU A 125 -7.91 2.50 3.01
C LEU A 125 -8.31 1.33 2.10
N THR A 126 -7.43 0.95 1.18
CA THR A 126 -7.68 -0.14 0.24
C THR A 126 -7.39 -1.46 0.92
N ARG A 127 -8.42 -2.24 1.25
CA ARG A 127 -8.25 -3.58 1.81
C ARG A 127 -7.69 -4.58 0.80
N LEU A 128 -8.18 -4.50 -0.44
CA LEU A 128 -7.80 -5.41 -1.52
C LEU A 128 -7.32 -4.61 -2.73
N PHE A 129 -6.17 -4.98 -3.28
CA PHE A 129 -5.79 -4.54 -4.63
C PHE A 129 -6.37 -5.55 -5.63
N GLY A 130 -7.52 -5.20 -6.23
CA GLY A 130 -8.30 -6.14 -7.03
C GLY A 130 -8.83 -7.26 -6.14
N LYS A 131 -8.41 -8.51 -6.40
CA LYS A 131 -8.74 -9.67 -5.57
C LYS A 131 -7.73 -9.96 -4.46
N HIS A 132 -6.62 -9.22 -4.43
CA HIS A 132 -5.47 -9.54 -3.59
C HIS A 132 -5.53 -8.86 -2.22
N ASN A 133 -5.43 -9.65 -1.16
CA ASN A 133 -5.27 -9.15 0.20
C ASN A 133 -3.78 -8.86 0.41
N TRP A 134 -3.39 -7.66 -0.02
CA TRP A 134 -1.99 -7.24 -0.08
C TRP A 134 -1.23 -7.43 1.22
N TYR A 135 -1.88 -7.18 2.38
CA TYR A 135 -1.21 -7.33 3.67
C TYR A 135 -1.00 -8.79 4.02
N LYS A 136 -2.05 -9.62 3.87
CA LYS A 136 -1.97 -11.05 4.15
C LYS A 136 -0.92 -11.71 3.25
N GLU A 137 -1.05 -11.51 1.94
CA GLU A 137 -0.15 -12.10 0.94
C GLU A 137 1.29 -11.62 1.12
N GLY A 138 1.49 -10.32 1.42
CA GLY A 138 2.83 -9.78 1.66
C GLY A 138 3.45 -10.26 2.96
N ALA A 139 2.66 -10.40 4.04
CA ALA A 139 3.15 -10.89 5.32
C ALA A 139 3.51 -12.38 5.22
N GLU A 140 2.67 -13.19 4.58
CA GLU A 140 2.97 -14.60 4.29
C GLU A 140 4.25 -14.74 3.47
N PHE A 141 4.41 -13.91 2.43
CA PHE A 141 5.64 -13.88 1.64
C PHE A 141 6.87 -13.53 2.50
N LEU A 142 6.82 -12.44 3.28
CA LEU A 142 7.97 -12.01 4.07
C LEU A 142 8.35 -13.05 5.14
N LEU A 143 7.37 -13.62 5.85
CA LEU A 143 7.63 -14.63 6.87
C LEU A 143 8.26 -15.91 6.27
N ALA A 144 7.80 -16.33 5.08
CA ALA A 144 8.37 -17.49 4.39
C ALA A 144 9.79 -17.26 3.86
N HIS A 145 10.22 -16.00 3.70
CA HIS A 145 11.54 -15.63 3.18
C HIS A 145 12.45 -15.00 4.23
N GLN A 146 12.05 -14.99 5.50
CA GLN A 146 12.92 -14.56 6.60
C GLN A 146 14.07 -15.56 6.74
N ARG A 147 15.30 -15.07 6.83
CA ARG A 147 16.48 -15.90 7.03
C ARG A 147 16.60 -16.34 8.50
N ALA A 148 17.47 -17.32 8.76
CA ALA A 148 17.68 -17.85 10.11
C ALA A 148 18.20 -16.79 11.12
N ASP A 149 18.93 -15.79 10.64
CA ASP A 149 19.40 -14.64 11.43
C ASP A 149 18.34 -13.52 11.57
N GLY A 150 17.13 -13.73 11.06
CA GLY A 150 16.03 -12.79 11.09
C GLY A 150 16.05 -11.73 9.98
N SER A 151 17.07 -11.71 9.12
CA SER A 151 17.23 -10.71 8.07
C SER A 151 16.48 -11.04 6.78
N TRP A 152 16.34 -10.03 5.92
CA TRP A 152 15.90 -10.17 4.53
C TRP A 152 16.95 -9.58 3.59
N HIS A 153 17.15 -10.24 2.45
CA HIS A 153 18.18 -9.88 1.48
C HIS A 153 17.56 -9.70 0.10
N GLU A 154 18.01 -8.67 -0.63
CA GLU A 154 17.76 -8.48 -2.06
C GLU A 154 19.08 -8.27 -2.78
N GLN A 155 19.21 -8.82 -3.98
CA GLN A 155 20.41 -8.60 -4.79
C GLN A 155 20.53 -7.11 -5.14
N GLY A 156 21.68 -6.51 -4.82
CA GLY A 156 21.96 -5.11 -5.12
C GLY A 156 21.44 -4.11 -4.07
N ASP A 157 20.91 -4.57 -2.93
CA ASP A 157 20.58 -3.72 -1.79
C ASP A 157 21.31 -4.19 -0.51
N SER A 158 21.42 -3.30 0.46
CA SER A 158 21.98 -3.62 1.77
C SER A 158 21.01 -4.53 2.56
N PRO A 159 21.48 -5.64 3.16
CA PRO A 159 20.67 -6.46 4.06
C PRO A 159 19.98 -5.67 5.18
N LEU A 160 20.63 -4.61 5.67
CA LEU A 160 20.06 -3.72 6.67
C LEU A 160 18.83 -2.98 6.12
N VAL A 161 18.92 -2.46 4.91
CA VAL A 161 17.86 -1.68 4.24
C VAL A 161 16.68 -2.59 3.89
N ALA A 162 16.95 -3.76 3.32
CA ALA A 162 15.93 -4.76 3.01
C ALA A 162 15.20 -5.22 4.29
N THR A 163 15.94 -5.49 5.36
CA THR A 163 15.36 -5.86 6.66
C THR A 163 14.51 -4.74 7.25
N ALA A 164 14.98 -3.49 7.20
CA ALA A 164 14.20 -2.35 7.68
C ALA A 164 12.87 -2.20 6.94
N PHE A 165 12.86 -2.30 5.61
CA PHE A 165 11.63 -2.24 4.82
C PHE A 165 10.70 -3.43 5.08
N ALA A 166 11.22 -4.64 5.24
CA ALA A 166 10.43 -5.82 5.60
C ALA A 166 9.72 -5.62 6.95
N ILE A 167 10.42 -5.11 7.96
CA ILE A 167 9.86 -4.84 9.28
C ILE A 167 8.79 -3.74 9.21
N LEU A 168 9.04 -2.66 8.47
CA LEU A 168 8.06 -1.58 8.27
C LEU A 168 6.76 -2.09 7.64
N PHE A 169 6.87 -3.00 6.66
CA PHE A 169 5.71 -3.67 6.07
C PHE A 169 4.95 -4.50 7.10
N LEU A 170 5.65 -5.42 7.79
CA LEU A 170 5.04 -6.35 8.74
C LEU A 170 4.32 -5.63 9.89
N LYS A 171 4.89 -4.52 10.36
CA LYS A 171 4.34 -3.71 11.43
C LYS A 171 3.09 -2.91 11.02
N LYS A 172 2.80 -2.76 9.72
CA LYS A 172 1.92 -1.71 9.19
C LYS A 172 2.28 -0.34 9.77
N ALA A 173 3.52 0.07 9.55
CA ALA A 173 4.08 1.26 10.21
C ALA A 173 3.43 2.59 9.78
N THR A 174 2.60 2.58 8.73
CA THR A 174 1.94 3.80 8.24
C THR A 174 0.77 4.20 9.12
N ALA A 175 0.83 5.42 9.67
CA ALA A 175 -0.32 6.01 10.34
C ALA A 175 -1.42 6.35 9.30
N PRO A 176 -2.68 5.91 9.51
CA PRO A 176 -3.78 6.29 8.63
C PRO A 176 -3.98 7.82 8.59
N VAL A 177 -4.24 8.38 7.41
CA VAL A 177 -4.56 9.82 7.27
C VAL A 177 -5.96 10.17 7.79
N VAL A 178 -6.84 9.17 7.95
CA VAL A 178 -8.16 9.37 8.54
C VAL A 178 -8.01 9.35 10.06
N ARG A 179 -8.36 10.47 10.71
CA ARG A 179 -8.41 10.55 12.17
C ARG A 179 -9.55 9.66 12.69
N ILE A 180 -9.23 8.75 13.60
CA ILE A 180 -10.26 8.00 14.34
C ILE A 180 -10.95 9.01 15.28
N PRO A 181 -12.28 8.98 15.46
CA PRO A 181 -13.03 9.98 16.25
C PRO A 181 -12.74 10.06 17.77
N HIS A 182 -11.53 9.78 18.25
CA HIS A 182 -11.21 9.75 19.68
C HIS A 182 -10.12 10.73 20.14
N ASP A 183 -9.70 11.67 19.30
CA ASP A 183 -8.72 12.71 19.67
C ASP A 183 -9.29 14.13 19.51
N VAL A 184 -10.43 14.39 20.14
CA VAL A 184 -10.94 15.72 20.53
C VAL A 184 -11.61 15.64 21.89
#